data_AF-A0A8S1EKY6-F1
#
_entry.id   AF-A0A8S1EKY6-F1
#
_cell.length_a   1.000
_cell.length_b   1.000
_cell.length_c   1.000
_cell.angle_alpha   90.00
_cell.angle_beta   90.00
_cell.angle_gamma   90.00
#
_symmetry.space_group_name_H-M   'P 1'
#
loop_
_entity.id
_entity.type
_entity.pdbx_description
1 polymer ?
#
loop_
_entity_poly.entity_id
_entity_poly.type
_entity_poly.pdbx_seq_one_letter_code
_entity_poly.pdbx_strand_id
1 'polypeptide(L)'
;MAAVLSGLDKSKLFNALSSQIPIFSYDRDAGKTFDEWYTRYEDVVSAQGQDLDEASRARLIITKLDAATYNRFTSSISPRKPSDLSFEETINVLKTRFNAQASRFRRRYEFSNTEFRGSTQDDIEDYLDELNVKFDRAEIQNATRDEHICIAFISGLRRDGHQHLRMRALQVLESNPNTTPRQLMNELKQMMEVREDEKLKKKKPREIGEKH
;
A
#
# COMPACT_ATOMS: atom_id res chain seq x y z
N MET A 1 6.31 47.02 -8.39
CA MET A 1 5.39 46.75 -7.27
C MET A 1 4.39 45.63 -7.58
N ALA A 2 3.68 45.65 -8.71
CA ALA A 2 2.66 44.64 -9.04
C ALA A 2 3.15 43.17 -9.04
N ALA A 3 4.34 42.88 -9.58
CA ALA A 3 4.91 41.52 -9.57
C ALA A 3 5.32 41.01 -8.18
N VAL A 4 5.68 41.93 -7.27
CA VAL A 4 6.01 41.59 -5.87
C VAL A 4 4.72 41.30 -5.09
N LEU A 5 3.66 42.05 -5.35
CA LEU A 5 2.33 41.81 -4.77
C LEU A 5 1.74 40.48 -5.24
N SER A 6 1.81 40.17 -6.54
CA SER A 6 1.32 38.89 -7.07
C SER A 6 2.13 37.68 -6.56
N GLY A 7 3.45 37.83 -6.38
CA GLY A 7 4.28 36.81 -5.73
C GLY A 7 3.92 36.59 -4.26
N LEU A 8 3.57 37.66 -3.53
CA LEU A 8 3.08 37.59 -2.15
C LEU A 8 1.76 36.84 -2.05
N ASP A 9 0.85 37.07 -2.99
CA ASP A 9 -0.48 36.45 -3.01
C ASP A 9 -0.40 34.95 -3.33
N LYS A 10 0.49 34.55 -4.23
CA LYS A 10 0.77 33.13 -4.50
C LYS A 10 1.38 32.40 -3.30
N SER A 11 2.28 33.04 -2.56
CA SER A 11 2.86 32.46 -1.35
C SER A 11 1.82 32.26 -0.24
N LYS A 12 0.92 33.23 -0.06
CA LYS A 12 -0.22 33.10 0.87
C LYS A 12 -1.15 31.96 0.46
N LEU A 13 -1.49 31.87 -0.83
CA LEU A 13 -2.31 30.77 -1.36
C LEU A 13 -1.66 29.41 -1.11
N PHE A 14 -0.36 29.27 -1.41
CA PHE A 14 0.37 28.02 -1.16
C PHE A 14 0.29 27.60 0.31
N ASN A 15 0.54 28.53 1.23
CA ASN A 15 0.50 28.24 2.67
C ASN A 15 -0.91 27.88 3.15
N ALA A 16 -1.93 28.58 2.64
CA ALA A 16 -3.33 28.31 2.94
C ALA A 16 -3.75 26.90 2.48
N LEU A 17 -3.47 26.55 1.22
CA LEU A 17 -3.77 25.21 0.69
C LEU A 17 -2.97 24.13 1.43
N SER A 18 -1.68 24.39 1.69
CA SER A 18 -0.84 23.47 2.45
C SER A 18 -1.44 23.19 3.82
N SER A 19 -1.95 24.19 4.54
CA SER A 19 -2.54 23.97 5.87
C SER A 19 -3.77 23.05 5.88
N GLN A 20 -4.49 22.95 4.75
CA GLN A 20 -5.68 22.11 4.61
C GLN A 20 -5.35 20.64 4.32
N ILE A 21 -4.13 20.38 3.82
CA ILE A 21 -3.70 19.06 3.42
C ILE A 21 -2.84 18.44 4.54
N PRO A 22 -3.27 17.32 5.16
CA PRO A 22 -2.49 16.64 6.18
C PRO A 22 -1.28 15.91 5.59
N ILE A 23 -0.28 15.62 6.44
CA ILE A 23 0.89 14.83 6.04
C ILE A 23 0.46 13.42 5.61
N PHE A 24 0.91 13.01 4.43
CA PHE A 24 0.82 11.65 3.92
C PHE A 24 1.92 10.78 4.52
N SER A 25 1.50 9.69 5.16
CA SER A 25 2.38 8.64 5.65
C SER A 25 1.96 7.32 5.04
N TYR A 26 2.84 6.73 4.23
CA TYR A 26 2.55 5.48 3.53
C TYR A 26 2.62 4.28 4.49
N ASP A 27 1.50 3.57 4.61
CA ASP A 27 1.40 2.30 5.34
C ASP A 27 0.55 1.33 4.53
N ARG A 28 1.20 0.36 3.89
CA ARG A 28 0.55 -0.66 3.08
C ARG A 28 -0.38 -1.55 3.90
N ASP A 29 0.00 -1.89 5.13
CA ASP A 29 -0.73 -2.86 5.95
C ASP A 29 -1.94 -2.21 6.64
N ALA A 30 -1.88 -0.90 6.89
CA ALA A 30 -3.01 -0.10 7.38
C ALA A 30 -3.85 0.55 6.26
N GLY A 31 -3.62 0.19 4.99
CA GLY A 31 -4.37 0.71 3.84
C GLY A 31 -4.08 2.18 3.49
N LYS A 32 -3.13 2.85 4.14
CA LYS A 32 -2.80 4.27 3.89
C LYS A 32 -2.01 4.41 2.59
N THR A 33 -2.73 4.49 1.49
CA THR A 33 -2.18 4.58 0.13
C THR A 33 -2.25 6.00 -0.42
N PHE A 34 -1.43 6.28 -1.44
CA PHE A 34 -1.41 7.59 -2.07
C PHE A 34 -2.72 7.90 -2.81
N ASP A 35 -3.38 6.92 -3.45
CA ASP A 35 -4.65 7.17 -4.13
C ASP A 35 -5.75 7.58 -3.13
N GLU A 36 -5.91 6.85 -2.02
CA GLU A 36 -6.92 7.19 -1.01
C GLU A 36 -6.70 8.59 -0.42
N TRP A 37 -5.44 8.93 -0.13
CA TRP A 37 -5.09 10.25 0.36
C TRP A 37 -5.30 11.32 -0.72
N TYR A 38 -4.86 11.07 -1.95
CA TYR A 38 -4.93 12.05 -3.04
C TYR A 38 -6.37 12.32 -3.46
N THR A 39 -7.22 11.30 -3.62
CA THR A 39 -8.65 11.48 -3.94
C THR A 39 -9.36 12.41 -2.95
N ARG A 40 -8.97 12.39 -1.67
CA ARG A 40 -9.56 13.28 -0.66
C ARG A 40 -9.15 14.75 -0.80
N TYR A 41 -7.97 15.01 -1.35
CA TYR A 41 -7.39 16.37 -1.42
C TYR A 41 -7.14 16.85 -2.86
N GLU A 42 -7.55 16.07 -3.85
CA GLU A 42 -7.36 16.37 -5.27
C GLU A 42 -8.00 17.71 -5.64
N ASP A 43 -9.21 18.00 -5.13
CA ASP A 43 -9.91 19.27 -5.37
C ASP A 43 -9.13 20.48 -4.80
N VAL A 44 -8.53 20.33 -3.62
CA VAL A 44 -7.70 21.38 -2.99
C VAL A 44 -6.47 21.69 -3.84
N VAL A 45 -5.90 20.67 -4.49
CA VAL A 45 -4.68 20.79 -5.29
C VAL A 45 -4.97 21.20 -6.74
N SER A 46 -6.14 20.87 -7.26
CA SER A 46 -6.57 21.14 -8.64
C SER A 46 -7.41 22.42 -8.73
N ALA A 47 -8.66 22.39 -8.26
CA ALA A 47 -9.58 23.51 -8.36
C ALA A 47 -9.13 24.71 -7.53
N GLN A 48 -8.81 24.53 -6.25
CA GLN A 48 -8.38 25.63 -5.38
C GLN A 48 -6.92 26.04 -5.64
N GLY A 49 -6.12 25.12 -6.18
CA GLY A 49 -4.72 25.33 -6.55
C GLY A 49 -4.50 25.85 -7.97
N GLN A 50 -5.55 26.15 -8.74
CA GLN A 50 -5.44 26.50 -10.17
C GLN A 50 -4.55 27.72 -10.46
N ASP A 51 -4.47 28.66 -9.51
CA ASP A 51 -3.67 29.89 -9.64
C ASP A 51 -2.18 29.68 -9.30
N LEU A 52 -1.83 28.50 -8.76
CA LEU A 52 -0.45 28.07 -8.58
C LEU A 52 0.11 27.56 -9.90
N ASP A 53 1.36 27.91 -10.19
CA ASP A 53 2.10 27.31 -11.29
C ASP A 53 2.33 25.82 -11.02
N GLU A 54 2.56 25.05 -12.08
CA GLU A 54 2.72 23.61 -12.02
C GLU A 54 3.80 23.17 -11.02
N ALA A 55 4.92 23.88 -10.99
CA ALA A 55 6.01 23.60 -10.05
C ALA A 55 5.58 23.84 -8.58
N SER A 56 4.75 24.83 -8.30
CA SER A 56 4.21 25.04 -6.94
C SER A 56 3.18 24.00 -6.56
N ARG A 57 2.35 23.52 -7.50
CA ARG A 57 1.42 22.40 -7.25
C ARG A 57 2.17 21.10 -6.96
N ALA A 58 3.24 20.82 -7.70
CA ALA A 58 4.11 19.66 -7.44
C ALA A 58 4.76 19.76 -6.06
N ARG A 59 5.34 20.92 -5.74
CA ARG A 59 5.92 21.20 -4.41
C ARG A 59 4.88 21.03 -3.29
N LEU A 60 3.65 21.48 -3.49
CA LEU A 60 2.58 21.38 -2.50
C LEU A 60 2.39 19.92 -2.07
N ILE A 61 2.29 18.99 -3.01
CA ILE A 61 2.18 17.54 -2.72
C ILE A 61 3.45 17.01 -2.05
N ILE A 62 4.62 17.34 -2.60
CA ILE A 62 5.90 16.83 -2.08
C ILE A 62 6.14 17.25 -0.63
N THR A 63 5.76 18.48 -0.26
CA THR A 63 5.87 18.98 1.13
C THR A 63 4.97 18.25 2.12
N LYS A 64 4.02 17.45 1.63
CA LYS A 64 3.11 16.65 2.46
C LYS A 64 3.57 15.23 2.65
N LEU A 65 4.68 14.81 2.07
CA LEU A 65 5.24 13.49 2.35
C LEU A 65 5.93 13.50 3.71
N ASP A 66 5.68 12.47 4.53
CA ASP A 66 6.52 12.24 5.71
C ASP A 66 7.98 11.91 5.30
N ALA A 67 8.89 11.95 6.27
CA ALA A 67 10.32 11.77 5.98
C ALA A 67 10.63 10.42 5.31
N ALA A 68 9.97 9.34 5.73
CA ALA A 68 10.20 8.00 5.19
C ALA A 68 9.71 7.89 3.74
N THR A 69 8.53 8.45 3.44
CA THR A 69 7.92 8.47 2.12
C THR A 69 8.71 9.37 1.18
N TYR A 70 9.14 10.55 1.64
CA TYR A 70 9.98 11.47 0.87
C TYR A 70 11.32 10.84 0.45
N ASN A 71 11.99 10.12 1.37
CA ASN A 71 13.25 9.43 1.06
C ASN A 71 13.07 8.34 0.00
N ARG A 72 11.96 7.59 0.06
CA ARG A 72 11.62 6.59 -0.96
C ARG A 72 11.28 7.23 -2.30
N PHE A 73 10.56 8.35 -2.28
CA PHE A 73 10.21 9.14 -3.47
C PHE A 73 11.47 9.64 -4.17
N THR A 74 12.36 10.33 -3.47
CA THR A 74 13.62 10.84 -4.01
C THR A 74 14.53 9.72 -4.54
N SER A 75 14.59 8.60 -3.82
CA SER A 75 15.32 7.41 -4.29
C SER A 75 14.76 6.86 -5.60
N SER A 76 13.43 6.95 -5.81
CA SER A 76 12.76 6.41 -7.00
C SER A 76 12.96 7.22 -8.27
N ILE A 77 13.33 8.49 -8.14
CA ILE A 77 13.51 9.44 -9.25
C ILE A 77 14.99 9.70 -9.56
N SER A 78 15.90 9.23 -8.71
CA SER A 78 17.34 9.34 -8.91
C SER A 78 17.76 8.85 -10.31
N PRO A 79 18.59 9.60 -11.06
CA PRO A 79 19.38 10.76 -10.62
C PRO A 79 18.66 12.13 -10.69
N ARG A 80 17.38 12.20 -11.06
CA ARG A 80 16.61 13.45 -11.12
C ARG A 80 16.30 13.99 -9.72
N LYS A 81 16.08 15.30 -9.62
CA LYS A 81 15.61 15.97 -8.41
C LYS A 81 14.09 16.17 -8.43
N PRO A 82 13.44 16.35 -7.27
CA PRO A 82 12.01 16.69 -7.23
C PRO A 82 11.63 17.94 -8.05
N SER A 83 12.54 18.91 -8.15
CA SER A 83 12.38 20.12 -8.97
C SER A 83 12.34 19.87 -10.47
N ASP A 84 12.79 18.70 -10.92
CA ASP A 84 12.92 18.35 -12.33
C ASP A 84 11.68 17.62 -12.86
N LEU A 85 10.68 17.39 -11.99
CA LEU A 85 9.43 16.71 -12.32
C LEU A 85 8.32 17.72 -12.55
N SER A 86 7.48 17.43 -13.55
CA SER A 86 6.20 18.09 -13.73
C SER A 86 5.22 17.71 -12.60
N PHE A 87 4.08 18.41 -12.50
CA PHE A 87 3.04 18.03 -11.53
C PHE A 87 2.49 16.64 -11.84
N GLU A 88 2.19 16.38 -13.11
CA GLU A 88 1.69 15.08 -13.56
C GLU A 88 2.69 13.96 -13.33
N GLU A 89 3.98 14.18 -13.65
CA GLU A 89 5.03 13.21 -13.38
C GLU A 89 5.15 12.92 -11.87
N THR A 90 5.06 13.95 -11.03
CA THR A 90 5.10 13.81 -9.57
C THR A 90 3.97 12.92 -9.08
N ILE A 91 2.72 13.18 -9.50
CA ILE A 91 1.57 12.34 -9.16
C ILE A 91 1.76 10.90 -9.65
N ASN A 92 2.23 10.71 -10.88
CA ASN A 92 2.44 9.37 -11.45
C ASN A 92 3.50 8.55 -10.68
N VAL A 93 4.61 9.17 -10.29
CA VAL A 93 5.63 8.52 -9.46
C VAL A 93 5.03 8.14 -8.10
N LEU A 94 4.31 9.05 -7.45
CA LEU A 94 3.72 8.81 -6.14
C LEU A 94 2.66 7.71 -6.18
N LYS A 95 1.79 7.70 -7.19
CA LYS A 95 0.85 6.60 -7.45
C LYS A 95 1.59 5.29 -7.67
N THR A 96 2.63 5.27 -8.49
CA THR A 96 3.36 4.03 -8.78
C THR A 96 4.08 3.47 -7.54
N ARG A 97 4.62 4.33 -6.68
CA ARG A 97 5.45 3.92 -5.54
C ARG A 97 4.68 3.71 -4.23
N PHE A 98 3.62 4.46 -4.02
CA PHE A 98 2.91 4.52 -2.74
C PHE A 98 1.42 4.26 -2.87
N ASN A 99 0.94 3.86 -4.04
CA ASN A 99 -0.35 3.23 -4.12
C ASN A 99 -0.26 1.75 -3.72
N ALA A 100 -1.35 1.21 -3.22
CA ALA A 100 -1.52 -0.22 -3.32
C ALA A 100 -1.99 -0.47 -4.76
N GLN A 101 -1.07 -0.84 -5.65
CA GLN A 101 -1.47 -1.97 -6.49
C GLN A 101 -1.54 -3.16 -5.55
N ALA A 102 -2.65 -3.28 -4.82
CA ALA A 102 -3.07 -4.57 -4.33
C ALA A 102 -3.08 -5.44 -5.59
N SER A 103 -2.14 -6.36 -5.66
CA SER A 103 -2.11 -7.33 -6.74
C SER A 103 -3.50 -7.94 -6.86
N ARG A 104 -3.85 -8.48 -8.04
CA ARG A 104 -5.11 -9.21 -8.19
C ARG A 104 -5.31 -10.24 -7.07
N PHE A 105 -4.23 -10.87 -6.61
CA PHE A 105 -4.26 -11.82 -5.49
C PHE A 105 -4.57 -11.17 -4.14
N ARG A 106 -4.03 -9.99 -3.87
CA ARG A 106 -4.34 -9.26 -2.64
C ARG A 106 -5.78 -8.76 -2.62
N ARG A 107 -6.30 -8.24 -3.74
CA ARG A 107 -7.73 -7.87 -3.86
C ARG A 107 -8.66 -9.07 -3.66
N ARG A 108 -8.31 -10.22 -4.26
CA ARG A 108 -9.07 -11.48 -4.08
C ARG A 108 -9.02 -11.99 -2.65
N TYR A 109 -7.86 -11.86 -2.00
CA TYR A 109 -7.69 -12.20 -0.59
C TYR A 109 -8.54 -11.30 0.31
N GLU A 110 -8.57 -9.99 0.07
CA GLU A 110 -9.40 -9.04 0.81
C GLU A 110 -10.90 -9.31 0.62
N PHE A 111 -11.35 -9.56 -0.62
CA PHE A 111 -12.72 -10.01 -0.89
C PHE A 111 -13.06 -11.27 -0.08
N SER A 112 -12.19 -12.28 -0.09
CA SER A 112 -12.44 -13.56 0.59
C SER A 112 -12.43 -13.48 2.12
N ASN A 113 -11.83 -12.43 2.71
CA ASN A 113 -11.81 -12.20 4.16
C ASN A 113 -12.70 -11.03 4.57
N THR A 114 -13.59 -10.58 3.68
CA THR A 114 -14.61 -9.59 4.04
C THR A 114 -15.63 -10.29 4.93
N GLU A 115 -15.82 -9.75 6.14
CA GLU A 115 -16.65 -10.34 7.20
C GLU A 115 -17.75 -9.35 7.58
N PHE A 116 -18.97 -9.86 7.78
CA PHE A 116 -20.04 -9.06 8.36
C PHE A 116 -19.72 -8.72 9.82
N ARG A 117 -19.77 -7.43 10.16
CA ARG A 117 -19.47 -6.91 11.50
C ARG A 117 -20.59 -6.06 12.10
N GLY A 118 -21.69 -5.90 11.37
CA GLY A 118 -22.83 -5.10 11.78
C GLY A 118 -23.78 -5.81 12.75
N SER A 119 -24.84 -5.12 13.12
CA SER A 119 -25.91 -5.65 13.96
C SER A 119 -27.31 -5.16 13.56
N THR A 120 -27.40 -4.33 12.53
CA THR A 120 -28.66 -3.73 12.03
C THR A 120 -28.99 -4.22 10.62
N GLN A 121 -30.18 -3.87 10.14
CA GLN A 121 -30.58 -4.16 8.76
C GLN A 121 -29.78 -3.33 7.75
N ASP A 122 -29.58 -2.04 8.03
CA ASP A 122 -28.79 -1.15 7.18
C ASP A 122 -27.35 -1.69 7.03
N ASP A 123 -26.76 -2.24 8.10
CA ASP A 123 -25.42 -2.86 8.02
C ASP A 123 -25.38 -4.08 7.07
N ILE A 124 -26.49 -4.80 6.90
CA ILE A 124 -26.56 -5.97 5.99
C ILE A 124 -26.53 -5.49 4.55
N GLU A 125 -27.25 -4.40 4.25
CA GLU A 125 -27.27 -3.78 2.92
C GLU A 125 -25.88 -3.22 2.58
N ASP A 126 -25.27 -2.46 3.50
CA ASP A 126 -23.91 -1.92 3.36
C ASP A 126 -22.88 -3.04 3.13
N TYR A 127 -23.00 -4.17 3.83
CA TYR A 127 -22.12 -5.32 3.67
C TYR A 127 -22.24 -5.98 2.29
N LEU A 128 -23.47 -6.10 1.76
CA LEU A 128 -23.68 -6.63 0.42
C LEU A 128 -23.09 -5.70 -0.64
N ASP A 129 -23.29 -4.39 -0.50
CA ASP A 129 -22.75 -3.39 -1.40
C ASP A 129 -21.21 -3.39 -1.37
N GLU A 130 -20.61 -3.51 -0.19
CA GLU A 130 -19.17 -3.68 -0.04
C GLU A 130 -18.66 -4.93 -0.77
N LEU A 131 -19.34 -6.07 -0.62
CA LEU A 131 -18.98 -7.31 -1.30
C LEU A 131 -19.04 -7.17 -2.82
N ASN A 132 -20.08 -6.52 -3.37
CA ASN A 132 -20.22 -6.29 -4.80
C ASN A 132 -19.05 -5.45 -5.35
N VAL A 133 -18.75 -4.33 -4.69
CA VAL A 133 -17.62 -3.46 -5.08
C VAL A 133 -16.29 -4.21 -5.02
N LYS A 134 -16.07 -5.00 -3.96
CA LYS A 134 -14.84 -5.79 -3.82
C LYS A 134 -14.75 -6.93 -4.83
N PHE A 135 -15.87 -7.58 -5.16
CA PHE A 135 -15.93 -8.65 -6.15
C PHE A 135 -15.46 -8.17 -7.52
N ASP A 136 -15.99 -7.02 -7.97
CA ASP A 136 -15.62 -6.43 -9.25
C ASP A 136 -14.15 -6.00 -9.28
N ARG A 137 -13.70 -5.30 -8.23
CA ARG A 137 -12.29 -4.88 -8.09
C ARG A 137 -11.32 -6.06 -8.06
N ALA A 138 -11.72 -7.18 -7.48
CA ALA A 138 -10.90 -8.39 -7.38
C ALA A 138 -10.90 -9.25 -8.66
N GLU A 139 -11.71 -8.88 -9.67
CA GLU A 139 -11.87 -9.63 -10.92
C GLU A 139 -12.13 -11.12 -10.64
N ILE A 140 -13.05 -11.39 -9.71
CA ILE A 140 -13.31 -12.75 -9.20
C ILE A 140 -13.77 -13.69 -10.33
N GLN A 141 -14.57 -13.20 -11.27
CA GLN A 141 -15.03 -13.99 -12.43
C GLN A 141 -13.89 -14.45 -13.34
N ASN A 142 -12.77 -13.73 -13.35
CA ASN A 142 -11.62 -14.02 -14.21
C ASN A 142 -10.58 -14.89 -13.52
N ALA A 143 -10.82 -15.33 -12.28
CA ALA A 143 -9.89 -16.15 -11.53
C ALA A 143 -9.94 -17.62 -11.96
N THR A 144 -8.78 -18.26 -12.04
CA THR A 144 -8.72 -19.70 -12.29
C THR A 144 -9.09 -20.50 -11.05
N ARG A 145 -9.44 -21.78 -11.22
CA ARG A 145 -9.69 -22.71 -10.11
C ARG A 145 -8.53 -22.73 -9.10
N ASP A 146 -7.30 -22.75 -9.59
CA ASP A 146 -6.11 -22.81 -8.73
C ASP A 146 -5.92 -21.50 -7.96
N GLU A 147 -6.20 -20.35 -8.59
CA GLU A 147 -6.17 -19.07 -7.89
C GLU A 147 -7.22 -18.99 -6.78
N HIS A 148 -8.45 -19.46 -7.03
CA HIS A 148 -9.49 -19.54 -5.98
C HIS A 148 -9.06 -20.44 -4.81
N ILE A 149 -8.53 -21.63 -5.09
CA ILE A 149 -8.09 -22.55 -4.05
C ILE A 149 -6.92 -21.97 -3.26
N CYS A 150 -5.94 -21.35 -3.93
CA CYS A 150 -4.83 -20.67 -3.28
C CYS A 150 -5.34 -19.57 -2.33
N ILE A 151 -6.25 -18.71 -2.78
CA ILE A 151 -6.81 -17.64 -1.94
C ILE A 151 -7.62 -18.20 -0.77
N ALA A 152 -8.45 -19.22 -0.99
CA ALA A 152 -9.20 -19.88 0.08
C ALA A 152 -8.25 -20.53 1.10
N PHE A 153 -7.18 -21.18 0.63
CA PHE A 153 -6.15 -21.79 1.47
C PHE A 153 -5.45 -20.75 2.34
N ILE A 154 -5.04 -19.60 1.78
CA ILE A 154 -4.43 -18.49 2.53
C ILE A 154 -5.42 -17.92 3.56
N SER A 155 -6.68 -17.72 3.18
CA SER A 155 -7.74 -17.19 4.06
C SER A 155 -8.06 -18.14 5.22
N GLY A 156 -7.88 -19.45 5.03
CA GLY A 156 -8.00 -20.46 6.08
C GLY A 156 -6.91 -20.39 7.16
N LEU A 157 -5.79 -19.73 6.92
CA LEU A 157 -4.68 -19.61 7.88
C LEU A 157 -4.95 -18.55 8.96
N ARG A 158 -6.08 -18.64 9.70
CA ARG A 158 -6.62 -17.54 10.53
C ARG A 158 -5.82 -17.16 11.78
N ARG A 159 -5.03 -18.07 12.34
CA ARG A 159 -4.27 -17.82 13.60
C ARG A 159 -3.32 -16.62 13.48
N ASP A 160 -3.22 -15.80 14.52
CA ASP A 160 -2.34 -14.60 14.54
C ASP A 160 -0.87 -14.94 14.25
N GLY A 161 -0.38 -16.08 14.77
CA GLY A 161 0.96 -16.58 14.48
C GLY A 161 1.23 -16.90 13.01
N HIS A 162 0.21 -16.98 12.14
CA HIS A 162 0.33 -17.32 10.72
C HIS A 162 0.36 -16.09 9.80
N GLN A 163 0.36 -14.85 10.32
CA GLN A 163 0.41 -13.64 9.49
C GLN A 163 1.58 -13.67 8.48
N HIS A 164 2.76 -14.13 8.92
CA HIS A 164 3.93 -14.26 8.05
C HIS A 164 3.75 -15.29 6.93
N LEU A 165 3.00 -16.37 7.17
CA LEU A 165 2.69 -17.37 6.15
C LEU A 165 1.74 -16.80 5.10
N ARG A 166 0.71 -16.06 5.55
CA ARG A 166 -0.22 -15.38 4.64
C ARG A 166 0.51 -14.36 3.74
N MET A 167 1.38 -13.56 4.35
CA MET A 167 2.24 -12.60 3.64
C MET A 167 3.14 -13.29 2.60
N ARG A 168 3.83 -14.37 2.99
CA ARG A 168 4.69 -15.13 2.06
C ARG A 168 3.89 -15.74 0.92
N ALA A 169 2.73 -16.33 1.22
CA ALA A 169 1.88 -16.95 0.21
C ALA A 169 1.41 -15.95 -0.85
N LEU A 170 0.98 -14.75 -0.43
CA LEU A 170 0.59 -13.69 -1.36
C LEU A 170 1.76 -13.23 -2.24
N GLN A 171 2.97 -13.07 -1.66
CA GLN A 171 4.16 -12.72 -2.45
C GLN A 171 4.52 -13.77 -3.51
N VAL A 172 4.31 -15.05 -3.20
CA VAL A 172 4.57 -16.15 -4.14
C VAL A 172 3.60 -16.09 -5.31
N LEU A 173 2.30 -15.88 -5.03
CA LEU A 173 1.29 -15.71 -6.08
C LEU A 173 1.55 -14.45 -6.94
N GLU A 174 2.00 -13.36 -6.31
CA GLU A 174 2.38 -12.13 -7.01
C GLU A 174 3.57 -12.32 -7.94
N SER A 175 4.56 -13.10 -7.51
CA SER A 175 5.79 -13.36 -8.28
C SER A 175 5.59 -14.43 -9.35
N ASN A 176 4.71 -15.39 -9.11
CA ASN A 176 4.35 -16.45 -10.05
C ASN A 176 2.83 -16.69 -10.02
N PRO A 177 2.07 -16.00 -10.88
CA PRO A 177 0.61 -16.09 -10.89
C PRO A 177 0.05 -17.48 -11.26
N ASN A 178 0.87 -18.35 -11.86
CA ASN A 178 0.49 -19.71 -12.23
C ASN A 178 0.81 -20.74 -11.14
N THR A 179 1.15 -20.29 -9.93
CA THR A 179 1.43 -21.17 -8.79
C THR A 179 0.21 -22.01 -8.45
N THR A 180 0.37 -23.32 -8.47
CA THR A 180 -0.65 -24.28 -8.05
C THR A 180 -0.80 -24.33 -6.52
N PRO A 181 -1.96 -24.78 -5.99
CA PRO A 181 -2.15 -24.93 -4.55
C PRO A 181 -1.09 -25.82 -3.88
N ARG A 182 -0.62 -26.86 -4.58
CA ARG A 182 0.41 -27.78 -4.06
C ARG A 182 1.78 -27.12 -3.98
N GLN A 183 2.16 -26.32 -4.98
CA GLN A 183 3.41 -25.54 -4.95
C GLN A 183 3.37 -24.52 -3.80
N LEU A 184 2.25 -23.80 -3.64
CA LEU A 184 2.07 -22.84 -2.56
C LEU A 184 2.18 -23.52 -1.17
N MET A 185 1.54 -24.68 -0.99
CA MET A 185 1.66 -25.47 0.24
C MET A 185 3.12 -25.87 0.53
N ASN A 186 3.84 -26.35 -0.47
CA ASN A 186 5.23 -26.79 -0.31
C ASN A 186 6.15 -25.63 0.13
N GLU A 187 5.98 -24.46 -0.49
CA GLU A 187 6.73 -23.25 -0.14
C GLU A 187 6.51 -22.84 1.33
N LEU A 188 5.25 -22.88 1.80
CA LEU A 188 4.95 -22.56 3.20
C LEU A 188 5.50 -23.60 4.17
N LYS A 189 5.46 -24.90 3.82
CA LYS A 189 6.07 -25.96 4.64
C LYS A 189 7.57 -25.74 4.81
N GLN A 190 8.27 -25.46 3.72
CA GLN A 190 9.71 -25.18 3.75
C GLN A 190 10.02 -23.96 4.62
N MET A 191 9.22 -22.90 4.53
CA MET A 191 9.37 -21.71 5.39
C MET A 191 9.20 -22.03 6.88
N MET A 192 8.27 -22.93 7.22
CA MET A 192 8.05 -23.37 8.60
C MET A 192 9.24 -24.18 9.13
N GLU A 193 9.76 -25.12 8.34
CA GLU A 193 10.92 -25.95 8.69
C GLU A 193 12.17 -25.09 8.96
N VAL A 194 12.49 -24.16 8.06
CA VAL A 194 13.64 -23.23 8.22
C VAL A 194 13.51 -22.41 9.50
N ARG A 195 12.30 -21.94 9.84
CA ARG A 195 12.06 -21.17 11.07
C ARG A 195 12.21 -22.00 12.33
N GLU A 196 11.80 -23.26 12.32
CA GLU A 196 12.01 -24.15 13.46
C GLU A 196 13.52 -24.43 13.65
N ASP A 197 14.26 -24.69 12.58
CA ASP A 197 15.72 -24.89 12.64
C ASP A 197 16.46 -23.66 13.20
N GLU A 198 16.07 -22.45 12.81
CA GLU A 198 16.62 -21.21 13.37
C GLU A 198 16.33 -21.06 14.86
N LYS A 199 15.13 -21.43 15.31
CA LYS A 199 14.78 -21.42 16.74
C LYS A 199 15.60 -22.44 17.52
N LEU A 200 15.81 -23.65 16.98
CA LEU A 200 16.65 -24.67 17.61
C LEU A 200 18.12 -24.20 17.72
N LYS A 201 18.67 -23.57 16.68
CA LYS A 201 20.02 -23.00 16.70
C LYS A 201 20.19 -21.89 17.75
N LYS A 202 19.17 -21.04 17.94
CA LYS A 202 19.17 -19.99 18.97
C LYS A 202 19.02 -20.52 20.41
N LYS A 203 18.46 -21.73 20.58
CA LYS A 203 18.27 -22.37 21.90
C LYS A 203 19.47 -23.18 22.39
N LYS A 204 20.43 -23.53 21.52
CA LYS A 204 21.69 -24.15 21.98
C LYS A 204 22.57 -23.06 22.62
N PRO A 205 22.91 -23.14 23.92
CA PRO A 205 23.92 -22.25 24.50
C PRO A 205 25.23 -22.43 23.73
N ARG A 206 25.97 -21.34 23.53
CA ARG A 206 27.40 -21.43 23.21
C ARG A 206 28.02 -22.29 24.31
N GLU A 207 28.39 -23.53 24.00
CA GLU A 207 29.35 -24.26 24.83
C GLU A 207 30.61 -23.40 24.80
N ILE A 208 30.79 -22.64 25.87
CA ILE A 208 32.03 -21.92 26.14
C ILE A 208 33.06 -23.02 26.27
N GLY A 209 33.94 -23.09 25.28
CA GLY A 209 35.18 -23.82 25.39
C GLY A 209 35.98 -23.24 26.54
N GLU A 210 35.93 -23.90 27.67
CA GLU A 210 36.99 -23.88 28.66
C GLU A 210 37.26 -25.32 29.05
N LYS A 211 38.43 -25.83 28.64
CA LYS A 211 39.27 -26.65 29.52
C LYS A 211 40.68 -26.78 28.93
N HIS A 212 41.56 -26.04 29.60
CA HIS A 212 42.99 -26.26 29.89
C HIS A 212 43.99 -25.95 28.78
#